data_AF-A0A962NCH3-F1
#
_entry.id   AF-A0A962NCH3-F1
#
_cell.length_a   1.000
_cell.length_b   1.000
_cell.length_c   1.000
_cell.angle_alpha   90.00
_cell.angle_beta   90.00
_cell.angle_gamma   90.00
#
_symmetry.space_group_name_H-M   'P 1'
#
loop_
_entity.id
_entity.type
_entity.pdbx_description
1 polymer ?
#
loop_
_entity_poly.entity_id
_entity_poly.type
_entity_poly.pdbx_seq_one_letter_code
_entity_poly.pdbx_strand_id
1 'polypeptide(L)'
;MHWSILLLVEQAADATIARIRSDPAIFRFKRLPLIALKAGHPWADTPPAGLRTIAFTPTGYQVAWCINRALLKADHLARTWAPNGNRWVLGLDSRPPYIIMTEGSPPELQTLSAMVESVRIAHPAAITLSLQLRQRTRMTDDHVLGIATRIAARSLPVLVAAGNWGTFGEGSLSPLARLPWTIAVGATADPEGQALHPDSSIGTRGSAPGSGVTVVAYGEDAFAPGTFGTSFAVPRVMACLMLLTGFVLQLRAIAETRRTGRLGGIPLLQHIMIDRGFTGFDAKPSLPLPMIPRLGVNQAQVIATLEALEAAGFDLQPEPDAGVMRRMLMVSARPMPRYQAHEVGFGFVSDATTIDYLTHFTGLDLARLFIHSDLDEPLCTTLRGYRLANADQLPTLNA
;
A
#
# COMPACT_ATOMS: atom_id res chain seq x y z
N MET A 1 -27.26 -8.45 -11.78
CA MET A 1 -26.20 -7.51 -12.18
C MET A 1 -24.95 -8.34 -12.41
N HIS A 2 -24.67 -8.68 -13.67
CA HIS A 2 -23.52 -9.49 -14.09
C HIS A 2 -22.31 -8.57 -14.36
N TRP A 3 -21.08 -9.06 -14.19
CA TRP A 3 -19.82 -8.29 -14.31
C TRP A 3 -18.72 -9.21 -14.88
N SER A 4 -17.61 -8.65 -15.40
CA SER A 4 -16.52 -9.42 -16.03
C SER A 4 -15.15 -8.96 -15.50
N ILE A 5 -14.26 -9.89 -15.15
CA ILE A 5 -12.85 -9.58 -14.84
C ILE A 5 -12.01 -9.88 -16.09
N LEU A 6 -11.07 -8.98 -16.41
CA LEU A 6 -10.06 -9.19 -17.44
C LEU A 6 -8.79 -9.76 -16.79
N LEU A 7 -8.42 -10.99 -17.15
CA LEU A 7 -7.15 -11.58 -16.75
C LEU A 7 -6.16 -11.39 -17.91
N LEU A 8 -5.14 -10.57 -17.69
CA LEU A 8 -4.03 -10.40 -18.65
C LEU A 8 -3.15 -11.66 -18.59
N VAL A 9 -3.24 -12.50 -19.62
CA VAL A 9 -2.33 -13.63 -19.87
C VAL A 9 -1.79 -13.45 -21.28
N GLU A 10 -0.55 -13.00 -21.41
CA GLU A 10 0.10 -12.96 -22.72
C GLU A 10 0.54 -14.38 -23.11
N GLN A 11 -0.07 -14.95 -24.15
CA GLN A 11 0.58 -16.00 -24.93
C GLN A 11 1.50 -15.29 -25.92
N ALA A 12 2.80 -15.30 -25.66
CA ALA A 12 3.77 -14.82 -26.64
C ALA A 12 3.74 -15.75 -27.86
N ALA A 13 3.48 -15.18 -29.05
CA ALA A 13 3.69 -15.87 -30.31
C ALA A 13 5.20 -15.89 -30.63
N ASP A 14 5.72 -17.08 -30.93
CA ASP A 14 7.15 -17.42 -31.05
C ASP A 14 7.98 -16.50 -31.97
N ALA A 15 7.35 -15.81 -32.92
CA ALA A 15 8.03 -14.93 -33.86
C ALA A 15 8.54 -13.61 -33.25
N THR A 16 7.99 -13.16 -32.13
CA THR A 16 8.36 -11.86 -31.50
C THR A 16 9.68 -11.96 -30.72
N ILE A 17 10.03 -13.15 -30.22
CA ILE A 17 11.23 -13.40 -29.41
C ILE A 17 12.51 -13.34 -30.25
N ALA A 18 12.47 -13.77 -31.52
CA ALA A 18 13.64 -13.80 -32.39
C ALA A 18 14.12 -12.39 -32.79
N ARG A 19 13.21 -11.42 -32.92
CA ARG A 19 13.52 -10.05 -33.35
C ARG A 19 14.00 -9.14 -32.22
N ILE A 20 13.71 -9.50 -30.96
CA ILE A 20 14.13 -8.78 -29.75
C ILE A 20 15.60 -9.11 -29.37
N ARG A 21 16.12 -10.27 -29.77
CA ARG A 21 17.49 -10.72 -29.41
C ARG A 21 18.63 -10.02 -30.17
N SER A 22 18.35 -9.26 -31.23
CA SER A 22 19.38 -8.75 -32.15
C SER A 22 19.70 -7.25 -32.02
N ASP A 23 19.08 -6.51 -31.10
CA ASP A 23 19.33 -5.08 -30.93
C ASP A 23 19.78 -4.78 -29.48
N PRO A 24 21.07 -4.44 -29.25
CA PRO A 24 21.60 -4.15 -27.92
C PRO A 24 21.16 -2.78 -27.36
N ALA A 25 20.39 -1.97 -28.08
CA ALA A 25 20.08 -0.60 -27.67
C ALA A 25 18.69 -0.36 -27.05
N ILE A 26 17.71 -1.29 -27.10
CA ILE A 26 16.30 -0.93 -26.81
C ILE A 26 15.45 -2.02 -26.10
N PHE A 27 14.97 -1.65 -24.89
CA PHE A 27 13.64 -1.84 -24.26
C PHE A 27 13.19 -3.09 -23.42
N ARG A 28 12.93 -2.79 -22.13
CA ARG A 28 11.78 -3.06 -21.23
C ARG A 28 10.70 -4.09 -21.62
N PHE A 29 10.31 -4.94 -20.64
CA PHE A 29 8.96 -5.57 -20.57
C PHE A 29 8.32 -5.59 -19.17
N LYS A 30 6.98 -5.66 -19.20
CA LYS A 30 5.98 -5.10 -18.26
C LYS A 30 5.54 -6.08 -17.17
N ARG A 31 5.12 -5.57 -16.00
CA ARG A 31 4.18 -6.25 -15.09
C ARG A 31 2.76 -5.76 -15.37
N LEU A 32 1.83 -6.72 -15.45
CA LEU A 32 0.42 -6.49 -15.78
C LEU A 32 -0.40 -6.27 -14.50
N PRO A 33 -1.14 -5.15 -14.36
CA PRO A 33 -2.08 -4.94 -13.25
C PRO A 33 -3.30 -5.85 -13.39
N LEU A 34 -3.90 -6.27 -12.27
CA LEU A 34 -5.22 -6.89 -12.28
C LEU A 34 -6.26 -5.77 -12.47
N ILE A 35 -7.08 -5.82 -13.53
CA ILE A 35 -8.09 -4.78 -13.84
C ILE A 35 -9.47 -5.43 -13.87
N ALA A 36 -10.42 -4.89 -13.09
CA ALA A 36 -11.83 -5.30 -13.12
C ALA A 36 -12.67 -4.28 -13.90
N LEU A 37 -13.58 -4.77 -14.75
CA LEU A 37 -14.39 -3.94 -15.66
C LEU A 37 -15.89 -4.09 -15.41
N LYS A 38 -16.65 -3.08 -15.83
CA LYS A 38 -18.12 -3.09 -15.82
C LYS A 38 -18.68 -4.02 -16.90
N ALA A 39 -19.77 -4.76 -16.64
CA ALA A 39 -20.51 -5.42 -17.72
C ALA A 39 -21.18 -4.39 -18.63
N GLY A 40 -21.11 -4.62 -19.94
CA GLY A 40 -21.51 -3.65 -20.98
C GLY A 40 -20.43 -2.61 -21.30
N HIS A 41 -19.20 -2.81 -20.82
CA HIS A 41 -18.05 -2.01 -21.24
C HIS A 41 -17.55 -2.50 -22.61
N PRO A 42 -17.19 -1.63 -23.57
CA PRO A 42 -16.76 -2.05 -24.90
C PRO A 42 -15.63 -3.09 -24.91
N TRP A 43 -14.66 -2.95 -23.99
CA TRP A 43 -13.56 -3.92 -23.83
C TRP A 43 -13.94 -5.20 -23.06
N ALA A 44 -15.07 -5.21 -22.35
CA ALA A 44 -15.63 -6.44 -21.79
C ALA A 44 -16.29 -7.29 -22.89
N ASP A 45 -16.89 -6.62 -23.88
CA ASP A 45 -17.62 -7.26 -25.00
C ASP A 45 -16.69 -7.60 -26.18
N THR A 46 -15.67 -6.77 -26.41
CA THR A 46 -14.63 -6.95 -27.45
C THR A 46 -13.25 -6.60 -26.87
N PRO A 47 -12.61 -7.53 -26.14
CA PRO A 47 -11.27 -7.28 -25.61
C PRO A 47 -10.24 -7.11 -26.74
N PRO A 48 -9.25 -6.21 -26.58
CA PRO A 48 -8.12 -6.10 -27.51
C PRO A 48 -7.42 -7.46 -27.75
N ALA A 49 -6.85 -7.63 -28.94
CA ALA A 49 -6.18 -8.86 -29.34
C ALA A 49 -5.12 -9.30 -28.30
N GLY A 50 -5.19 -10.57 -27.87
CA GLY A 50 -4.33 -11.14 -26.83
C GLY A 50 -4.90 -11.08 -25.41
N LEU A 51 -6.07 -10.47 -25.20
CA LEU A 51 -6.75 -10.39 -23.91
C LEU A 51 -7.97 -11.31 -23.86
N ARG A 52 -8.18 -11.96 -22.70
CA ARG A 52 -9.38 -12.78 -22.45
C ARG A 52 -10.21 -12.16 -21.33
N THR A 53 -11.48 -11.91 -21.63
CA THR A 53 -12.50 -11.57 -20.64
C THR A 53 -13.07 -12.85 -20.03
N ILE A 54 -13.14 -12.90 -18.70
CA ILE A 54 -13.86 -13.95 -18.00
C ILE A 54 -15.04 -13.26 -17.30
N ALA A 55 -16.25 -13.50 -17.82
CA ALA A 55 -17.47 -13.02 -17.18
C ALA A 55 -17.68 -13.77 -15.86
N PHE A 56 -17.73 -13.05 -14.75
CA PHE A 56 -18.05 -13.64 -13.47
C PHE A 56 -18.56 -12.59 -12.47
N THR A 57 -19.45 -13.02 -11.57
CA THR A 57 -19.90 -12.18 -10.45
C THR A 57 -18.97 -12.40 -9.25
N PRO A 58 -18.21 -11.39 -8.74
CA PRO A 58 -17.39 -11.49 -7.54
C PRO A 58 -18.02 -12.16 -6.34
N THR A 59 -17.87 -13.48 -6.27
CA THR A 59 -17.96 -14.24 -5.04
C THR A 59 -16.81 -13.82 -4.14
N GLY A 60 -17.04 -13.86 -2.82
CA GLY A 60 -15.98 -13.56 -1.85
C GLY A 60 -14.70 -14.39 -2.09
N TYR A 61 -14.84 -15.62 -2.60
CA TYR A 61 -13.73 -16.51 -2.89
C TYR A 61 -12.75 -15.95 -3.93
N GLN A 62 -13.22 -15.25 -4.95
CA GLN A 62 -12.33 -14.78 -6.01
C GLN A 62 -11.52 -13.55 -5.60
N VAL A 63 -12.13 -12.63 -4.83
CA VAL A 63 -11.38 -11.52 -4.22
C VAL A 63 -10.38 -12.07 -3.18
N ALA A 64 -10.77 -13.06 -2.37
CA ALA A 64 -9.86 -13.73 -1.46
C ALA A 64 -8.70 -14.43 -2.19
N TRP A 65 -8.97 -15.05 -3.34
CA TRP A 65 -7.93 -15.65 -4.19
C TRP A 65 -6.98 -14.59 -4.77
N CYS A 66 -7.49 -13.43 -5.19
CA CYS A 66 -6.66 -12.31 -5.64
C CYS A 66 -5.74 -11.81 -4.53
N ILE A 67 -6.27 -11.64 -3.31
CA ILE A 67 -5.49 -11.28 -2.12
C ILE A 67 -4.40 -12.34 -1.87
N ASN A 68 -4.78 -13.62 -1.84
CA ASN A 68 -3.83 -14.70 -1.59
C ASN A 68 -2.73 -14.75 -2.67
N ARG A 69 -3.09 -14.58 -3.95
CA ARG A 69 -2.11 -14.53 -5.05
C ARG A 69 -1.18 -13.32 -4.95
N ALA A 70 -1.69 -12.16 -4.50
CA ALA A 70 -0.87 -10.99 -4.22
C ALA A 70 0.14 -11.27 -3.11
N LEU A 71 -0.31 -11.88 -2.00
CA LEU A 71 0.55 -12.29 -0.89
C LEU A 71 1.59 -13.32 -1.34
N LEU A 72 1.21 -14.34 -2.11
CA LEU A 72 2.15 -15.34 -2.65
C LEU A 72 3.18 -14.71 -3.58
N LYS A 73 2.80 -13.72 -4.39
CA LYS A 73 3.77 -13.00 -5.24
C LYS A 73 4.71 -12.14 -4.40
N ALA A 74 4.20 -11.45 -3.37
CA ALA A 74 5.02 -10.68 -2.43
C ALA A 74 6.01 -11.58 -1.69
N ASP A 75 5.54 -12.71 -1.18
CA ASP A 75 6.33 -13.73 -0.47
C ASP A 75 7.36 -14.40 -1.39
N HIS A 76 6.97 -14.79 -2.61
CA HIS A 76 7.90 -15.34 -3.59
C HIS A 76 9.01 -14.35 -3.98
N LEU A 77 8.67 -13.06 -4.17
CA LEU A 77 9.66 -12.00 -4.43
C LEU A 77 10.58 -11.78 -3.22
N ALA A 78 10.05 -11.92 -2.00
CA ALA A 78 10.85 -11.83 -0.80
C ALA A 78 11.83 -13.01 -0.66
N ARG A 79 11.41 -14.23 -1.06
CA ARG A 79 12.17 -15.48 -0.87
C ARG A 79 13.18 -15.80 -1.96
N THR A 80 12.91 -15.46 -3.22
CA THR A 80 13.72 -16.00 -4.32
C THR A 80 15.12 -15.39 -4.40
N TRP A 81 15.37 -14.17 -3.89
CA TRP A 81 16.65 -13.49 -4.14
C TRP A 81 17.38 -13.06 -2.88
N ALA A 82 18.25 -13.97 -2.42
CA ALA A 82 19.36 -13.68 -1.55
C ALA A 82 20.62 -14.28 -2.16
N PRO A 83 21.56 -13.42 -2.59
CA PRO A 83 22.78 -13.40 -1.80
C PRO A 83 22.88 -12.18 -0.88
N ASN A 84 22.26 -11.03 -1.20
CA ASN A 84 22.41 -9.80 -0.40
C ASN A 84 21.20 -8.82 -0.46
N GLY A 85 20.06 -9.22 -1.03
CA GLY A 85 18.94 -8.30 -1.29
C GLY A 85 17.76 -8.37 -0.32
N ASN A 86 17.36 -9.57 0.14
CA ASN A 86 16.19 -9.76 0.99
C ASN A 86 16.37 -10.97 1.93
N ARG A 87 17.18 -10.84 2.99
CA ARG A 87 17.22 -11.86 4.06
C ARG A 87 16.11 -11.68 5.11
N TRP A 88 15.17 -10.75 4.90
CA TRP A 88 14.50 -10.07 6.01
C TRP A 88 12.97 -10.27 6.09
N VAL A 89 12.39 -11.18 5.30
CA VAL A 89 10.97 -11.51 5.41
C VAL A 89 10.86 -12.94 5.92
N LEU A 90 10.48 -13.04 7.20
CA LEU A 90 10.19 -14.23 8.01
C LEU A 90 11.40 -14.82 8.75
N GLY A 91 11.40 -14.65 10.09
CA GLY A 91 12.12 -15.47 11.04
C GLY A 91 11.60 -16.91 11.06
N LEU A 92 11.85 -17.64 9.98
CA LEU A 92 11.65 -19.09 9.89
C LEU A 92 13.02 -19.72 9.60
N ASP A 93 13.76 -20.03 10.67
CA ASP A 93 15.04 -20.77 10.60
C ASP A 93 14.88 -22.21 10.07
N SER A 94 13.67 -22.64 9.74
CA SER A 94 13.41 -23.90 9.05
C SER A 94 13.06 -23.66 7.59
N ARG A 95 13.92 -24.13 6.68
CA ARG A 95 13.58 -24.35 5.26
C ARG A 95 12.29 -25.18 5.18
N PRO A 96 11.21 -24.73 4.51
CA PRO A 96 10.09 -25.61 4.22
C PRO A 96 10.51 -26.63 3.14
N PRO A 97 9.99 -27.86 3.16
CA PRO A 97 10.50 -28.98 2.37
C PRO A 97 10.06 -29.01 0.90
N TYR A 98 9.62 -27.90 0.31
CA TYR A 98 9.21 -27.87 -1.09
C TYR A 98 10.14 -26.97 -1.91
N ILE A 99 10.72 -27.59 -2.94
CA ILE A 99 11.66 -27.08 -3.95
C ILE A 99 13.14 -27.23 -3.55
N ILE A 100 13.64 -28.46 -3.68
CA ILE A 100 15.06 -28.73 -3.94
C ILE A 100 15.24 -28.59 -5.46
N MET A 101 15.89 -27.51 -5.92
CA MET A 101 16.38 -27.44 -7.31
C MET A 101 17.68 -28.24 -7.38
N THR A 102 17.71 -29.32 -8.13
CA THR A 102 18.94 -30.09 -8.39
C THR A 102 19.62 -29.62 -9.66
N GLU A 103 20.94 -29.83 -9.76
CA GLU A 103 21.68 -29.78 -11.02
C GLU A 103 20.95 -30.65 -12.06
N GLY A 104 20.67 -30.08 -13.24
CA GLY A 104 19.89 -30.73 -14.30
C GLY A 104 18.52 -30.10 -14.61
N SER A 105 18.16 -28.97 -13.99
CA SER A 105 16.92 -28.27 -14.33
C SER A 105 16.94 -27.70 -15.78
N PRO A 106 15.82 -27.76 -16.52
CA PRO A 106 15.70 -27.35 -17.91
C PRO A 106 16.26 -25.95 -18.26
N PRO A 107 16.77 -25.73 -19.49
CA PRO A 107 17.29 -24.44 -19.92
C PRO A 107 16.29 -23.27 -19.82
N GLU A 108 14.98 -23.53 -19.91
CA GLU A 108 13.95 -22.50 -19.69
C GLU A 108 13.94 -21.98 -18.24
N LEU A 109 14.26 -22.83 -17.26
CA LEU A 109 14.38 -22.44 -15.85
C LEU A 109 15.69 -21.70 -15.57
N GLN A 110 16.76 -22.00 -16.32
CA GLN A 110 18.02 -21.24 -16.27
C GLN A 110 17.88 -19.86 -16.95
N THR A 111 17.08 -19.76 -18.02
CA THR A 111 16.76 -18.49 -18.69
C THR A 111 15.87 -17.60 -17.81
N LEU A 112 14.97 -18.21 -17.03
CA LEU A 112 14.26 -17.52 -15.96
C LEU A 112 15.24 -16.87 -14.99
N SER A 113 16.31 -17.55 -14.55
CA SER A 113 17.35 -16.98 -13.67
C SER A 113 18.03 -15.71 -14.23
N ALA A 114 18.23 -15.60 -15.55
CA ALA A 114 18.88 -14.46 -16.18
C ALA A 114 17.91 -13.28 -16.44
N MET A 115 16.64 -13.54 -16.78
CA MET A 115 15.62 -12.47 -16.86
C MET A 115 15.23 -11.95 -15.47
N VAL A 116 15.38 -12.82 -14.47
CA VAL A 116 15.14 -12.56 -13.07
C VAL A 116 16.07 -11.46 -12.57
N GLU A 117 17.38 -11.40 -12.84
CA GLU A 117 18.29 -10.32 -12.36
C GLU A 117 17.80 -8.85 -12.51
N SER A 118 16.88 -8.56 -13.44
CA SER A 118 16.39 -7.20 -13.72
C SER A 118 15.07 -6.80 -13.04
N VAL A 119 14.39 -7.72 -12.35
CA VAL A 119 13.19 -7.38 -11.57
C VAL A 119 13.60 -6.75 -10.24
N ARG A 120 13.93 -5.45 -10.27
CA ARG A 120 14.23 -4.65 -9.08
C ARG A 120 13.23 -4.91 -7.95
N ILE A 121 13.77 -5.22 -6.78
CA ILE A 121 13.09 -5.52 -5.52
C ILE A 121 11.99 -4.50 -5.27
N ALA A 122 10.76 -4.98 -5.14
CA ALA A 122 9.61 -4.13 -4.87
C ALA A 122 8.96 -4.49 -3.55
N HIS A 123 8.76 -3.49 -2.69
CA HIS A 123 8.04 -3.65 -1.44
C HIS A 123 6.56 -3.35 -1.70
N PRO A 124 5.63 -4.30 -1.52
CA PRO A 124 4.22 -3.96 -1.53
C PRO A 124 3.97 -3.01 -0.35
N ALA A 125 3.47 -1.81 -0.61
CA ALA A 125 3.23 -0.83 0.45
C ALA A 125 1.91 -1.10 1.18
N ALA A 126 0.87 -1.48 0.43
CA ALA A 126 -0.43 -1.85 0.97
C ALA A 126 -1.34 -2.52 -0.07
N ILE A 127 -2.49 -3.00 0.39
CA ILE A 127 -3.59 -3.50 -0.44
C ILE A 127 -4.74 -2.51 -0.37
N THR A 128 -5.28 -2.12 -1.53
CA THR A 128 -6.45 -1.24 -1.61
C THR A 128 -7.66 -2.01 -2.15
N LEU A 129 -8.79 -1.88 -1.47
CA LEU A 129 -10.08 -2.49 -1.83
C LEU A 129 -11.13 -1.38 -2.02
N SER A 130 -11.27 -0.90 -3.25
CA SER A 130 -12.33 0.04 -3.65
C SER A 130 -13.61 -0.73 -4.04
N LEU A 131 -14.03 -1.65 -3.17
CA LEU A 131 -15.08 -2.63 -3.44
C LEU A 131 -16.25 -2.42 -2.49
N GLN A 132 -17.44 -2.25 -3.03
CA GLN A 132 -18.66 -2.23 -2.24
C GLN A 132 -19.32 -3.62 -2.26
N LEU A 133 -19.40 -4.27 -1.10
CA LEU A 133 -20.23 -5.47 -0.92
C LEU A 133 -21.71 -5.07 -0.82
N ARG A 134 -22.65 -6.01 -0.68
CA ARG A 134 -24.03 -5.62 -0.37
C ARG A 134 -24.09 -5.24 1.11
N GLN A 135 -24.84 -4.19 1.46
CA GLN A 135 -24.94 -3.69 2.85
C GLN A 135 -25.42 -4.76 3.84
N ARG A 136 -26.21 -5.75 3.38
CA ARG A 136 -26.70 -6.89 4.18
C ARG A 136 -25.70 -8.04 4.32
N THR A 137 -24.54 -7.97 3.68
CA THR A 137 -23.51 -9.00 3.83
C THR A 137 -22.94 -8.91 5.24
N ARG A 138 -23.25 -9.91 6.07
CA ARG A 138 -22.61 -10.08 7.37
C ARG A 138 -21.19 -10.58 7.14
N MET A 139 -20.21 -9.78 7.56
CA MET A 139 -18.80 -10.17 7.57
C MET A 139 -18.50 -10.76 8.95
N THR A 140 -18.60 -12.07 9.05
CA THR A 140 -18.17 -12.82 10.24
C THR A 140 -16.69 -13.16 10.14
N ASP A 141 -16.05 -13.52 11.26
CA ASP A 141 -14.61 -13.83 11.31
C ASP A 141 -14.20 -15.05 10.46
N ASP A 142 -15.16 -15.89 10.09
CA ASP A 142 -15.03 -17.06 9.21
C ASP A 142 -15.39 -16.74 7.75
N HIS A 143 -15.91 -15.55 7.45
CA HIS A 143 -16.19 -15.16 6.08
C HIS A 143 -14.88 -15.06 5.30
N VAL A 144 -14.81 -15.67 4.11
CA VAL A 144 -13.57 -15.82 3.32
C VAL A 144 -12.83 -14.50 3.07
N LEU A 145 -13.56 -13.39 2.87
CA LEU A 145 -12.96 -12.06 2.72
C LEU A 145 -12.42 -11.50 4.04
N GLY A 146 -13.09 -11.77 5.15
CA GLY A 146 -12.60 -11.41 6.48
C GLY A 146 -11.30 -12.15 6.78
N ILE A 147 -11.25 -13.46 6.53
CA ILE A 147 -10.03 -14.26 6.67
C ILE A 147 -8.90 -13.72 5.78
N ALA A 148 -9.16 -13.52 4.49
CA ALA A 148 -8.14 -13.07 3.54
C ALA A 148 -7.58 -11.69 3.90
N THR A 149 -8.45 -10.73 4.25
CA THR A 149 -8.01 -9.40 4.67
C THR A 149 -7.29 -9.41 6.02
N ARG A 150 -7.69 -10.27 6.96
CA ARG A 150 -7.00 -10.44 8.25
C ARG A 150 -5.60 -11.01 8.07
N ILE A 151 -5.44 -12.00 7.20
CA ILE A 151 -4.12 -12.57 6.87
C ILE A 151 -3.25 -11.49 6.23
N ALA A 152 -3.79 -10.75 5.25
CA ALA A 152 -3.07 -9.65 4.61
C ALA A 152 -2.65 -8.57 5.61
N ALA A 153 -3.55 -8.19 6.52
CA ALA A 153 -3.32 -7.15 7.54
C ALA A 153 -2.20 -7.47 8.53
N ARG A 154 -1.74 -8.73 8.62
CA ARG A 154 -0.57 -9.11 9.43
C ARG A 154 0.74 -8.65 8.82
N SER A 155 0.76 -8.43 7.51
CA SER A 155 1.97 -8.09 6.76
C SER A 155 1.89 -6.72 6.12
N LEU A 156 0.70 -6.30 5.70
CA LEU A 156 0.50 -5.09 4.91
C LEU A 156 -0.76 -4.35 5.37
N PRO A 157 -0.76 -3.01 5.36
CA PRO A 157 -1.99 -2.24 5.50
C PRO A 157 -3.04 -2.66 4.47
N VAL A 158 -4.30 -2.73 4.89
CA VAL A 158 -5.45 -3.04 4.01
C VAL A 158 -6.41 -1.85 4.04
N LEU A 159 -6.38 -1.04 2.99
CA LEU A 159 -7.26 0.12 2.82
C LEU A 159 -8.56 -0.32 2.17
N VAL A 160 -9.68 0.14 2.71
CA VAL A 160 -11.00 -0.23 2.23
C VAL A 160 -11.87 1.00 2.11
N ALA A 161 -12.56 1.15 0.98
CA ALA A 161 -13.56 2.20 0.81
C ALA A 161 -14.66 2.05 1.87
N ALA A 162 -14.92 3.14 2.61
CA ALA A 162 -15.97 3.16 3.64
C ALA A 162 -17.36 2.86 3.05
N GLY A 163 -17.58 3.19 1.78
CA GLY A 163 -18.84 2.99 1.06
C GLY A 163 -19.51 4.32 0.72
N ASN A 164 -20.42 4.27 -0.26
CA ASN A 164 -21.18 5.43 -0.71
C ASN A 164 -22.65 5.36 -0.23
N TRP A 165 -22.84 5.13 1.07
CA TRP A 165 -24.15 4.95 1.71
C TRP A 165 -24.39 5.91 2.87
N GLY A 166 -23.69 7.05 2.93
CA GLY A 166 -23.84 8.05 3.99
C GLY A 166 -25.29 8.53 4.17
N THR A 167 -26.07 8.57 3.09
CA THR A 167 -27.52 8.89 3.11
C THR A 167 -28.38 7.91 3.91
N PHE A 168 -27.88 6.70 4.21
CA PHE A 168 -28.52 5.74 5.10
C PHE A 168 -28.22 6.01 6.60
N GLY A 169 -27.40 7.02 6.91
CA GLY A 169 -27.11 7.46 8.27
C GLY A 169 -26.03 6.64 8.99
N GLU A 170 -26.11 6.63 10.33
CA GLU A 170 -25.14 5.95 11.18
C GLU A 170 -25.05 4.44 10.90
N GLY A 171 -23.84 3.89 10.95
CA GLY A 171 -23.60 2.47 10.68
C GLY A 171 -23.76 2.10 9.20
N SER A 172 -23.57 3.05 8.29
CA SER A 172 -23.62 2.86 6.85
C SER A 172 -22.33 2.32 6.24
N LEU A 173 -21.29 2.04 7.05
CA LEU A 173 -20.02 1.45 6.55
C LEU A 173 -20.21 0.17 5.75
N SER A 174 -19.37 0.01 4.74
CA SER A 174 -19.21 -1.23 3.99
C SER A 174 -18.77 -2.37 4.93
N PRO A 175 -19.26 -3.61 4.75
CA PRO A 175 -18.93 -4.71 5.65
C PRO A 175 -17.42 -4.96 5.81
N LEU A 176 -16.61 -4.69 4.78
CA LEU A 176 -15.14 -4.81 4.86
C LEU A 176 -14.48 -3.64 5.62
N ALA A 177 -15.05 -2.44 5.51
CA ALA A 177 -14.55 -1.26 6.22
C ALA A 177 -14.86 -1.32 7.73
N ARG A 178 -15.78 -2.19 8.18
CA ARG A 178 -16.07 -2.40 9.61
C ARG A 178 -15.06 -3.31 10.31
N LEU A 179 -14.20 -4.00 9.55
CA LEU A 179 -13.27 -4.96 10.12
C LEU A 179 -12.16 -4.24 10.88
N PRO A 180 -11.81 -4.65 12.11
CA PRO A 180 -10.91 -3.88 12.96
C PRO A 180 -9.46 -3.81 12.43
N TRP A 181 -9.08 -4.74 11.54
CA TRP A 181 -7.76 -4.77 10.91
C TRP A 181 -7.68 -3.99 9.58
N THR A 182 -8.77 -3.39 9.11
CA THR A 182 -8.75 -2.58 7.90
C THR A 182 -8.63 -1.08 8.23
N ILE A 183 -8.17 -0.31 7.25
CA ILE A 183 -8.18 1.15 7.26
C ILE A 183 -9.39 1.58 6.44
N ALA A 184 -10.48 1.96 7.12
CA ALA A 184 -11.69 2.46 6.47
C ALA A 184 -11.46 3.90 5.98
N VAL A 185 -11.67 4.12 4.69
CA VAL A 185 -11.43 5.42 4.05
C VAL A 185 -12.74 6.05 3.60
N GLY A 186 -13.11 7.17 4.24
CA GLY A 186 -14.24 8.01 3.82
C GLY A 186 -13.82 9.07 2.80
N ALA A 187 -14.80 9.82 2.28
CA ALA A 187 -14.63 10.80 1.22
C ALA A 187 -15.08 12.20 1.65
N THR A 188 -14.24 13.21 1.40
CA THR A 188 -14.62 14.63 1.53
C THR A 188 -15.16 15.18 0.21
N ALA A 189 -16.02 16.21 0.31
CA ALA A 189 -16.59 16.92 -0.83
C ALA A 189 -15.66 18.00 -1.39
N ASP A 190 -14.65 18.40 -0.62
CA ASP A 190 -13.67 19.42 -0.97
C ASP A 190 -12.23 18.92 -0.77
N PRO A 191 -11.27 19.41 -1.57
CA PRO A 191 -9.87 19.00 -1.49
C PRO A 191 -9.16 19.47 -0.23
N GLU A 192 -9.73 20.44 0.50
CA GLU A 192 -9.24 20.90 1.79
C GLU A 192 -9.77 20.05 2.95
N GLY A 193 -10.69 19.13 2.72
CA GLY A 193 -11.25 18.27 3.77
C GLY A 193 -12.00 19.04 4.86
N GLN A 194 -12.71 20.09 4.51
CA GLN A 194 -13.58 20.87 5.40
C GLN A 194 -14.98 20.25 5.52
N ALA A 195 -15.43 19.55 4.48
CA ALA A 195 -16.76 18.97 4.37
C ALA A 195 -16.69 17.47 4.00
N LEU A 196 -17.35 16.63 4.80
CA LEU A 196 -17.59 15.24 4.44
C LEU A 196 -18.57 15.18 3.26
N HIS A 197 -18.33 14.31 2.29
CA HIS A 197 -19.28 14.11 1.21
C HIS A 197 -20.55 13.42 1.76
N PRO A 198 -21.78 13.88 1.42
CA PRO A 198 -23.02 13.34 1.98
C PRO A 198 -23.21 11.84 1.78
N ASP A 199 -22.71 11.30 0.66
CA ASP A 199 -22.76 9.87 0.39
C ASP A 199 -21.65 9.07 1.09
N SER A 200 -20.64 9.70 1.69
CA SER A 200 -19.60 8.96 2.39
C SER A 200 -20.19 8.21 3.58
N SER A 201 -20.09 6.89 3.58
CA SER A 201 -20.51 6.06 4.69
C SER A 201 -19.79 6.42 5.99
N ILE A 202 -20.51 6.35 7.11
CA ILE A 202 -20.03 6.65 8.46
C ILE A 202 -20.23 5.48 9.41
N GLY A 203 -19.46 5.46 10.51
CA GLY A 203 -19.58 4.51 11.60
C GLY A 203 -20.84 4.69 12.43
N THR A 204 -20.97 3.91 13.50
CA THR A 204 -22.05 4.05 14.49
C THR A 204 -21.53 4.83 15.70
N ARG A 205 -22.31 5.79 16.20
CA ARG A 205 -21.93 6.58 17.37
C ARG A 205 -21.74 5.70 18.60
N GLY A 206 -20.74 6.04 19.42
CA GLY A 206 -20.44 5.30 20.66
C GLY A 206 -19.82 3.91 20.45
N SER A 207 -19.55 3.52 19.20
CA SER A 207 -18.88 2.26 18.91
C SER A 207 -17.41 2.31 19.33
N ALA A 208 -16.82 1.14 19.55
CA ALA A 208 -15.42 1.04 19.99
C ALA A 208 -14.47 1.84 19.06
N PRO A 209 -13.41 2.46 19.60
CA PRO A 209 -12.40 3.13 18.77
C PRO A 209 -11.93 2.21 17.62
N GLY A 210 -11.91 2.76 16.40
CA GLY A 210 -11.52 2.00 15.20
C GLY A 210 -12.61 1.14 14.54
N SER A 211 -13.86 1.20 15.03
CA SER A 211 -15.02 0.56 14.37
C SER A 211 -15.75 1.47 13.36
N GLY A 212 -15.36 2.75 13.30
CA GLY A 212 -15.86 3.75 12.36
C GLY A 212 -14.96 3.92 11.14
N VAL A 213 -15.09 5.06 10.46
CA VAL A 213 -14.09 5.51 9.48
C VAL A 213 -12.74 5.66 10.19
N THR A 214 -11.63 5.28 9.54
CA THR A 214 -10.28 5.47 10.10
C THR A 214 -9.74 6.85 9.74
N VAL A 215 -9.84 7.23 8.46
CA VAL A 215 -9.44 8.54 7.93
C VAL A 215 -10.34 8.88 6.74
N VAL A 216 -10.35 10.14 6.33
CA VAL A 216 -11.02 10.60 5.10
C VAL A 216 -10.02 11.28 4.16
N ALA A 217 -10.29 11.25 2.86
CA ALA A 217 -9.53 11.98 1.86
C ALA A 217 -10.46 12.52 0.77
N TYR A 218 -9.91 13.33 -0.15
CA TYR A 218 -10.72 13.93 -1.19
C TYR A 218 -11.42 12.89 -2.08
N GLY A 219 -12.72 13.07 -2.28
CA GLY A 219 -13.59 12.06 -2.88
C GLY A 219 -13.83 12.20 -4.38
N GLU A 220 -13.41 13.28 -5.04
CA GLU A 220 -13.75 13.52 -6.44
C GLU A 220 -12.94 12.62 -7.40
N ASP A 221 -13.55 12.16 -8.49
CA ASP A 221 -12.86 11.51 -9.59
C ASP A 221 -12.00 12.51 -10.36
N ALA A 222 -10.69 12.24 -10.46
CA ALA A 222 -9.77 13.09 -11.20
C ALA A 222 -10.08 13.14 -12.72
N PHE A 223 -10.81 12.15 -13.24
CA PHE A 223 -11.17 12.06 -14.65
C PHE A 223 -12.61 12.47 -14.95
N ALA A 224 -13.45 12.63 -13.93
CA ALA A 224 -14.85 12.99 -14.07
C ALA A 224 -15.28 13.98 -12.97
N PRO A 225 -14.93 15.28 -13.11
CA PRO A 225 -15.27 16.31 -12.15
C PRO A 225 -16.77 16.32 -11.80
N GLY A 226 -17.09 16.55 -10.53
CA GLY A 226 -18.43 16.44 -9.97
C GLY A 226 -18.85 15.01 -9.58
N THR A 227 -18.06 14.00 -9.91
CA THR A 227 -18.32 12.62 -9.47
C THR A 227 -17.54 12.31 -8.21
N PHE A 228 -18.22 11.95 -7.12
CA PHE A 228 -17.60 11.70 -5.83
C PHE A 228 -17.77 10.24 -5.38
N GLY A 229 -16.83 9.76 -4.57
CA GLY A 229 -16.92 8.44 -3.99
C GLY A 229 -15.73 8.06 -3.12
N THR A 230 -16.00 7.21 -2.12
CA THR A 230 -14.95 6.63 -1.26
C THR A 230 -13.95 5.79 -2.06
N SER A 231 -14.35 5.23 -3.20
CA SER A 231 -13.46 4.55 -4.15
C SER A 231 -12.35 5.45 -4.72
N PHE A 232 -12.58 6.77 -4.82
CA PHE A 232 -11.59 7.74 -5.28
C PHE A 232 -10.75 8.32 -4.13
N ALA A 233 -11.28 8.31 -2.90
CA ALA A 233 -10.53 8.69 -1.71
C ALA A 233 -9.46 7.64 -1.32
N VAL A 234 -9.76 6.34 -1.44
CA VAL A 234 -8.82 5.24 -1.14
C VAL A 234 -7.46 5.37 -1.84
N PRO A 235 -7.37 5.57 -3.17
CA PRO A 235 -6.08 5.70 -3.85
C PRO A 235 -5.30 6.95 -3.43
N ARG A 236 -5.96 8.02 -2.96
CA ARG A 236 -5.27 9.19 -2.38
C ARG A 236 -4.64 8.85 -1.04
N VAL A 237 -5.38 8.18 -0.16
CA VAL A 237 -4.82 7.66 1.12
C VAL A 237 -3.67 6.68 0.87
N MET A 238 -3.76 5.87 -0.18
CA MET A 238 -2.69 4.97 -0.61
C MET A 238 -1.42 5.73 -0.99
N ALA A 239 -1.53 6.83 -1.74
CA ALA A 239 -0.38 7.66 -2.09
C ALA A 239 0.32 8.23 -0.84
N CYS A 240 -0.44 8.74 0.12
CA CYS A 240 0.09 9.20 1.40
C CYS A 240 0.79 8.05 2.17
N LEU A 241 0.20 6.86 2.18
CA LEU A 241 0.77 5.69 2.84
C LEU A 241 2.06 5.21 2.17
N MET A 242 2.15 5.31 0.84
CA MET A 242 3.39 5.03 0.10
C MET A 242 4.49 6.02 0.48
N LEU A 243 4.16 7.31 0.63
CA LEU A 243 5.13 8.32 1.10
C LEU A 243 5.67 7.97 2.50
N LEU A 244 4.78 7.62 3.44
CA LEU A 244 5.15 7.18 4.79
C LEU A 244 6.00 5.90 4.78
N THR A 245 5.64 4.93 3.94
CA THR A 245 6.38 3.67 3.77
C THR A 245 7.79 3.93 3.24
N GLY A 246 7.92 4.79 2.21
CA GLY A 246 9.19 5.19 1.65
C GLY A 246 10.09 5.86 2.68
N PHE A 247 9.50 6.71 3.53
CA PHE A 247 10.21 7.39 4.61
C PHE A 247 10.80 6.39 5.60
N VAL A 248 10.01 5.44 6.10
CA VAL A 248 10.51 4.41 7.03
C VAL A 248 11.57 3.51 6.40
N LEU A 249 11.41 3.13 5.13
CA LEU A 249 12.43 2.36 4.42
C LEU A 249 13.75 3.13 4.26
N GLN A 250 13.70 4.45 4.11
CA GLN A 250 14.90 5.28 4.09
C GLN A 250 15.57 5.35 5.46
N LEU A 251 14.80 5.48 6.54
CA LEU A 251 15.34 5.41 7.90
C LEU A 251 16.04 4.07 8.14
N ARG A 252 15.40 2.97 7.74
CA ARG A 252 15.97 1.62 7.80
C ARG A 252 17.27 1.50 7.00
N ALA A 253 17.30 2.00 5.77
CA ALA A 253 18.48 1.94 4.92
C ALA A 253 19.67 2.70 5.54
N ILE A 254 19.42 3.83 6.19
CA ILE A 254 20.44 4.59 6.94
C ILE A 254 20.94 3.79 8.14
N ALA A 255 20.02 3.23 8.94
CA ALA A 255 20.37 2.41 10.10
C ALA A 255 21.23 1.20 9.71
N GLU A 256 20.86 0.51 8.63
CA GLU A 256 21.60 -0.67 8.14
C GLU A 256 22.96 -0.31 7.56
N THR A 257 23.04 0.82 6.83
CA THR A 257 24.31 1.34 6.29
C THR A 257 25.28 1.65 7.42
N ARG A 258 24.80 2.28 8.51
CA ARG A 258 25.60 2.54 9.70
C ARG A 258 26.08 1.25 10.35
N ARG A 259 25.18 0.28 10.55
CA ARG A 259 25.49 -0.99 11.23
C ARG A 259 26.49 -1.86 10.46
N THR A 260 26.39 -1.89 9.13
CA THR A 260 27.13 -2.85 8.30
C THR A 260 28.25 -2.23 7.47
N GLY A 261 28.29 -0.90 7.36
CA GLY A 261 29.14 -0.17 6.42
C GLY A 261 28.73 -0.32 4.95
N ARG A 262 27.64 -1.03 4.64
CA ARG A 262 27.18 -1.29 3.28
C ARG A 262 26.04 -0.35 2.90
N LEU A 263 26.18 0.36 1.79
CA LEU A 263 25.12 1.23 1.26
C LEU A 263 23.87 0.41 0.92
N GLY A 264 22.78 0.65 1.65
CA GLY A 264 21.45 0.12 1.34
C GLY A 264 20.67 1.01 0.38
N GLY A 265 19.98 0.41 -0.60
CA GLY A 265 19.00 1.12 -1.43
C GLY A 265 17.59 1.06 -0.85
N ILE A 266 16.73 2.00 -1.23
CA ILE A 266 15.29 1.94 -0.93
C ILE A 266 14.62 1.13 -2.05
N PRO A 267 13.82 0.08 -1.73
CA PRO A 267 13.13 -0.70 -2.75
C PRO A 267 12.05 0.13 -3.46
N LEU A 268 11.68 -0.27 -4.68
CA LEU A 268 10.57 0.35 -5.40
C LEU A 268 9.25 0.04 -4.66
N LEU A 269 8.42 1.04 -4.39
CA LEU A 269 7.10 0.77 -3.81
C LEU A 269 6.11 0.33 -4.88
N GLN A 270 5.39 -0.75 -4.60
CA GLN A 270 4.30 -1.23 -5.43
C GLN A 270 2.95 -1.03 -4.74
N HIS A 271 1.97 -0.59 -5.53
CA HIS A 271 0.57 -0.49 -5.15
C HIS A 271 -0.21 -1.63 -5.80
N ILE A 272 -1.05 -2.30 -5.00
CA ILE A 272 -2.01 -3.29 -5.48
C ILE A 272 -3.42 -2.71 -5.33
N MET A 273 -4.09 -2.52 -6.47
CA MET A 273 -5.47 -2.06 -6.54
C MET A 273 -6.40 -3.21 -6.91
N ILE A 274 -7.46 -3.38 -6.12
CA ILE A 274 -8.57 -4.29 -6.43
C ILE A 274 -9.84 -3.44 -6.44
N ASP A 275 -10.29 -3.08 -7.65
CA ASP A 275 -11.49 -2.27 -7.88
C ASP A 275 -12.62 -3.15 -8.48
N ARG A 276 -13.86 -2.64 -8.45
CA ARG A 276 -15.05 -3.17 -9.14
C ARG A 276 -15.44 -2.36 -10.38
N GLY A 277 -14.75 -1.25 -10.69
CA GLY A 277 -14.94 -0.55 -11.95
C GLY A 277 -13.90 0.54 -12.20
N PHE A 278 -13.12 0.36 -13.26
CA PHE A 278 -12.37 1.44 -13.90
C PHE A 278 -12.69 1.40 -15.40
N THR A 279 -13.06 2.54 -15.99
CA THR A 279 -13.03 2.71 -17.46
C THR A 279 -11.56 2.65 -17.88
N GLY A 280 -11.23 1.73 -18.79
CA GLY A 280 -9.85 1.50 -19.18
C GLY A 280 -9.19 2.77 -19.70
N PHE A 281 -8.18 3.26 -18.99
CA PHE A 281 -7.10 3.97 -19.65
C PHE A 281 -6.06 2.92 -20.03
N ASP A 282 -5.67 2.94 -21.30
CA ASP A 282 -4.50 2.25 -21.83
C ASP A 282 -3.22 2.98 -21.40
N ALA A 283 -3.13 3.33 -20.11
CA ALA A 283 -1.91 3.83 -19.53
C ALA A 283 -1.01 2.60 -19.29
N LYS A 284 -0.21 2.23 -20.31
CA LYS A 284 1.13 1.73 -20.01
C LYS A 284 1.68 2.67 -18.93
N PRO A 285 2.23 2.21 -17.80
CA PRO A 285 3.07 3.09 -16.99
C PRO A 285 4.17 3.57 -17.95
N SER A 286 4.01 4.79 -18.47
CA SER A 286 4.82 5.33 -19.56
C SER A 286 6.22 5.66 -19.08
N LEU A 287 6.45 5.60 -17.78
CA LEU A 287 7.71 5.87 -17.14
C LEU A 287 7.92 4.80 -16.06
N PRO A 288 9.17 4.44 -15.71
CA PRO A 288 9.40 3.85 -14.41
C PRO A 288 8.69 4.75 -13.41
N LEU A 289 7.89 4.16 -12.52
CA LEU A 289 7.50 4.89 -11.31
C LEU A 289 8.80 5.49 -10.79
N PRO A 290 8.91 6.82 -10.65
CA PRO A 290 10.14 7.42 -10.20
C PRO A 290 10.53 6.63 -8.94
N MET A 291 11.79 6.18 -8.88
CA MET A 291 12.39 5.90 -7.59
C MET A 291 11.89 7.02 -6.69
N ILE A 292 11.28 6.68 -5.54
CA ILE A 292 10.89 7.71 -4.60
C ILE A 292 12.14 8.59 -4.48
N PRO A 293 12.07 9.88 -4.88
CA PRO A 293 13.24 10.75 -4.81
C PRO A 293 13.76 10.60 -3.39
N ARG A 294 15.10 10.57 -3.19
CA ARG A 294 15.68 10.52 -1.84
C ARG A 294 14.82 11.44 -0.99
N LEU A 295 13.98 10.86 -0.12
CA LEU A 295 13.06 11.67 0.65
C LEU A 295 13.98 12.57 1.44
N GLY A 296 13.59 13.82 1.61
CA GLY A 296 14.32 14.76 2.45
C GLY A 296 14.43 14.22 3.85
N VAL A 297 15.33 13.28 4.10
CA VAL A 297 15.62 12.66 5.39
C VAL A 297 16.97 13.20 5.79
N ASN A 298 17.01 13.79 6.98
CA ASN A 298 18.22 14.31 7.53
C ASN A 298 19.08 13.16 8.06
N GLN A 299 19.93 12.61 7.20
CA GLN A 299 20.76 11.44 7.53
C GLN A 299 21.61 11.64 8.80
N ALA A 300 22.15 12.84 9.02
CA ALA A 300 22.94 13.14 10.21
C ALA A 300 22.10 13.06 11.49
N GLN A 301 20.87 13.61 11.47
CA GLN A 301 19.95 13.56 12.60
C GLN A 301 19.41 12.14 12.86
N VAL A 302 19.21 11.35 11.80
CA VAL A 302 18.86 9.92 11.95
C VAL A 302 20.01 9.16 12.63
N ILE A 303 21.26 9.38 12.21
CA ILE A 303 22.42 8.75 12.85
C ILE A 303 22.53 9.15 14.32
N ALA A 304 22.43 10.45 14.64
CA ALA A 304 22.47 10.95 16.00
C ALA A 304 21.33 10.37 16.88
N THR A 305 20.14 10.20 16.30
CA THR A 305 19.00 9.55 16.96
C THR A 305 19.32 8.10 17.32
N LEU A 306 19.86 7.34 16.36
CA LEU A 306 20.21 5.93 16.58
C LEU A 306 21.32 5.79 17.63
N GLU A 307 22.32 6.67 17.61
CA GLU A 307 23.40 6.70 18.61
C GLU A 307 22.88 7.00 20.02
N ALA A 308 21.97 7.97 20.16
CA ALA A 308 21.35 8.29 21.44
C ALA A 308 20.51 7.12 21.99
N LEU A 309 19.77 6.43 21.12
CA LEU A 309 18.97 5.25 21.48
C LEU A 309 19.86 4.08 21.90
N GLU A 310 20.92 3.79 21.15
CA GLU A 310 21.87 2.72 21.46
C GLU A 310 22.63 2.98 22.76
N ALA A 311 23.04 4.22 23.02
CA ALA A 311 23.66 4.62 24.28
C ALA A 311 22.73 4.39 25.50
N ALA A 312 21.42 4.46 25.28
CA ALA A 312 20.39 4.13 26.27
C ALA A 312 19.98 2.64 26.28
N GLY A 313 20.63 1.78 25.49
CA GLY A 313 20.41 0.34 25.47
C GLY A 313 19.30 -0.14 24.53
N PHE A 314 18.84 0.69 23.60
CA PHE A 314 17.82 0.33 22.61
C PHE A 314 18.45 0.01 21.25
N ASP A 315 18.14 -1.16 20.69
CA ASP A 315 18.45 -1.51 19.28
C ASP A 315 17.20 -1.24 18.42
N LEU A 316 17.28 -0.21 17.57
CA LEU A 316 16.16 0.20 16.73
C LEU A 316 16.31 -0.31 15.30
N GLN A 317 15.33 -1.09 14.83
CA GLN A 317 15.26 -1.54 13.44
C GLN A 317 13.93 -1.07 12.82
N PRO A 318 13.91 0.11 12.18
CA PRO A 318 12.69 0.64 11.57
C PRO A 318 12.17 -0.30 10.47
N GLU A 319 10.92 -0.75 10.58
CA GLU A 319 10.28 -1.62 9.59
C GLU A 319 8.86 -1.11 9.27
N PRO A 320 8.46 -0.99 7.99
CA PRO A 320 7.13 -0.53 7.64
C PRO A 320 6.09 -1.66 7.77
N ASP A 321 5.78 -2.09 9.00
CA ASP A 321 4.70 -3.04 9.23
C ASP A 321 3.31 -2.37 9.17
N ALA A 322 2.27 -3.20 9.05
CA ALA A 322 0.89 -2.73 8.92
C ALA A 322 0.42 -1.84 10.07
N GLY A 323 0.84 -2.14 11.30
CA GLY A 323 0.50 -1.39 12.50
C GLY A 323 1.20 -0.03 12.55
N VAL A 324 2.50 0.01 12.27
CA VAL A 324 3.29 1.26 12.19
C VAL A 324 2.72 2.17 11.11
N MET A 325 2.51 1.65 9.90
CA MET A 325 1.98 2.43 8.78
C MET A 325 0.57 2.97 9.07
N ARG A 326 -0.30 2.17 9.70
CA ARG A 326 -1.62 2.63 10.14
C ARG A 326 -1.51 3.76 11.18
N ARG A 327 -0.64 3.63 12.19
CA ARG A 327 -0.44 4.67 13.22
C ARG A 327 0.08 5.96 12.60
N MET A 328 1.10 5.89 11.74
CA MET A 328 1.65 7.08 11.07
C MET A 328 0.58 7.79 10.24
N LEU A 329 -0.24 7.03 9.48
CA LEU A 329 -1.33 7.59 8.69
C LEU A 329 -2.40 8.28 9.55
N MET A 330 -2.73 7.70 10.70
CA MET A 330 -3.70 8.27 11.63
C MET A 330 -3.18 9.56 12.29
N VAL A 331 -1.89 9.60 12.65
CA VAL A 331 -1.26 10.79 13.25
C VAL A 331 -1.05 11.89 12.21
N SER A 332 -0.82 11.54 10.94
CA SER A 332 -0.72 12.52 9.85
C SER A 332 -2.05 13.12 9.39
N ALA A 333 -3.17 12.68 9.97
CA ALA A 333 -4.48 13.21 9.65
C ALA A 333 -4.74 14.55 10.37
N ARG A 334 -5.31 15.51 9.65
CA ARG A 334 -5.78 16.76 10.23
C ARG A 334 -7.20 16.59 10.79
N PRO A 335 -7.45 16.93 12.07
CA PRO A 335 -8.80 16.86 12.64
C PRO A 335 -9.82 17.68 11.86
N MET A 336 -11.05 17.17 11.72
CA MET A 336 -12.18 17.90 11.13
C MET A 336 -13.18 18.29 12.22
N PRO A 337 -13.10 19.49 12.83
CA PRO A 337 -13.75 19.83 14.09
C PRO A 337 -15.29 19.85 14.06
N ARG A 338 -15.90 19.84 12.87
CA ARG A 338 -17.36 19.78 12.69
C ARG A 338 -17.91 18.35 12.77
N TYR A 339 -17.05 17.35 12.76
CA TYR A 339 -17.42 15.94 12.69
C TYR A 339 -16.92 15.19 13.92
N GLN A 340 -17.61 14.11 14.24
CA GLN A 340 -17.26 13.20 15.31
C GLN A 340 -16.34 12.08 14.80
N ALA A 341 -15.62 11.43 15.71
CA ALA A 341 -14.69 10.36 15.36
C ALA A 341 -15.34 9.18 14.62
N HIS A 342 -16.63 8.90 14.84
CA HIS A 342 -17.32 7.83 14.10
C HIS A 342 -17.59 8.18 12.63
N GLU A 343 -17.58 9.47 12.28
CA GLU A 343 -17.84 9.98 10.93
C GLU A 343 -16.55 10.09 10.11
N VAL A 344 -15.47 10.57 10.72
CA VAL A 344 -14.21 10.91 10.02
C VAL A 344 -12.97 10.22 10.58
N GLY A 345 -13.10 9.44 11.65
CA GLY A 345 -11.97 8.80 12.32
C GLY A 345 -11.01 9.81 12.92
N PHE A 346 -9.75 9.72 12.48
CA PHE A 346 -8.67 10.64 12.86
C PHE A 346 -8.67 11.94 12.06
N GLY A 347 -9.54 12.04 11.04
CA GLY A 347 -9.72 13.25 10.23
C GLY A 347 -9.22 13.10 8.80
N PHE A 348 -8.86 14.22 8.20
CA PHE A 348 -8.54 14.34 6.79
C PHE A 348 -7.06 14.11 6.52
N VAL A 349 -6.77 13.25 5.54
CA VAL A 349 -5.41 12.99 5.05
C VAL A 349 -5.28 13.51 3.62
N SER A 350 -4.19 14.21 3.37
CA SER A 350 -3.72 14.58 2.03
C SER A 350 -2.19 14.56 1.98
N ASP A 351 -1.63 14.81 0.81
CA ASP A 351 -0.18 14.98 0.66
C ASP A 351 0.33 16.11 1.55
N ALA A 352 -0.41 17.23 1.63
CA ALA A 352 -0.04 18.36 2.46
C ALA A 352 -0.01 17.99 3.95
N THR A 353 -1.02 17.29 4.47
CA THR A 353 -1.01 16.88 5.89
C THR A 353 0.07 15.83 6.18
N THR A 354 0.35 14.95 5.22
CA THR A 354 1.40 13.93 5.34
C THR A 354 2.80 14.54 5.31
N ILE A 355 3.04 15.50 4.42
CA ILE A 355 4.30 16.24 4.33
C ILE A 355 4.51 17.11 5.58
N ASP A 356 3.46 17.78 6.07
CA ASP A 356 3.52 18.57 7.30
C ASP A 356 3.89 17.70 8.50
N TYR A 357 3.24 16.54 8.65
CA TYR A 357 3.59 15.54 9.66
C TYR A 357 5.05 15.10 9.55
N LEU A 358 5.52 14.72 8.35
CA LEU A 358 6.90 14.28 8.15
C LEU A 358 7.92 15.40 8.44
N THR A 359 7.59 16.65 8.11
CA THR A 359 8.43 17.82 8.38
C THR A 359 8.67 18.03 9.87
N HIS A 360 7.68 17.70 10.70
CA HIS A 360 7.77 17.79 12.15
C HIS A 360 8.24 16.50 12.82
N PHE A 361 8.48 15.43 12.05
CA PHE A 361 8.83 14.11 12.58
C PHE A 361 10.21 14.09 13.23
N THR A 362 10.25 13.65 14.48
CA THR A 362 11.44 13.71 15.35
C THR A 362 12.03 12.33 15.66
N GLY A 363 13.23 12.32 16.25
CA GLY A 363 13.79 11.12 16.87
C GLY A 363 12.90 10.53 17.95
N LEU A 364 12.12 11.36 18.67
CA LEU A 364 11.19 10.87 19.68
C LEU A 364 9.99 10.16 19.04
N ASP A 365 9.49 10.68 17.91
CA ASP A 365 8.40 10.04 17.18
C ASP A 365 8.84 8.71 16.60
N LEU A 366 10.08 8.65 16.08
CA LEU A 366 10.70 7.41 15.65
C LEU A 366 10.76 6.39 16.80
N ALA A 367 11.30 6.79 17.94
CA ALA A 367 11.42 5.92 19.11
C ALA A 367 10.04 5.41 19.58
N ARG A 368 9.04 6.28 19.69
CA ARG A 368 7.67 5.90 20.10
C ARG A 368 6.97 4.95 19.13
N LEU A 369 7.35 4.96 17.85
CA LEU A 369 6.74 4.07 16.87
C LEU A 369 7.23 2.62 16.97
N PHE A 370 8.48 2.42 17.39
CA PHE A 370 9.19 1.14 17.31
C PHE A 370 9.67 0.60 18.67
N ILE A 371 9.75 1.44 19.71
CA ILE A 371 10.10 1.06 21.08
C ILE A 371 8.82 1.04 21.90
N HIS A 372 8.48 -0.13 22.44
CA HIS A 372 7.30 -0.33 23.29
C HIS A 372 7.56 -0.13 24.79
N SER A 373 8.78 0.26 25.14
CA SER A 373 9.22 0.55 26.50
C SER A 373 9.16 2.05 26.79
N ASP A 374 9.02 2.39 28.06
CA ASP A 374 9.13 3.78 28.51
C ASP A 374 10.56 4.28 28.29
N LEU A 375 10.66 5.48 27.71
CA LEU A 375 11.91 6.20 27.54
C LEU A 375 12.06 7.19 28.69
N ASP A 376 13.27 7.35 29.24
CA ASP A 376 13.51 8.37 30.24
C ASP A 376 13.34 9.80 29.66
N GLU A 377 13.02 10.76 30.53
CA GLU A 377 12.74 12.14 30.09
C GLU A 377 13.98 12.86 29.51
N PRO A 378 15.21 12.68 30.03
CA PRO A 378 16.41 13.21 29.40
C PRO A 378 16.60 12.75 27.94
N LEU A 379 16.42 11.47 27.67
CA LEU A 379 16.46 10.89 26.32
C LEU A 379 15.32 11.46 25.47
N CYS A 380 14.09 11.51 25.99
CA CYS A 380 12.96 12.12 25.28
C CYS A 380 13.25 13.56 24.86
N THR A 381 13.84 14.37 25.75
CA THR A 381 14.20 15.76 25.47
C THR A 381 15.25 15.85 24.36
N THR A 382 16.26 14.99 24.41
CA THR A 382 17.30 14.90 23.38
C THR A 382 16.70 14.53 22.02
N LEU A 383 15.88 13.48 21.98
CA LEU A 383 15.27 12.95 20.77
C LEU A 383 14.26 13.92 20.11
N ARG A 384 13.58 14.77 20.89
CA ARG A 384 12.72 15.86 20.36
C ARG A 384 13.50 16.88 19.55
N GLY A 385 14.80 17.06 19.82
CA GLY A 385 15.67 17.97 19.08
C GLY A 385 16.06 17.47 17.70
N TYR A 386 15.99 16.15 17.46
CA TYR A 386 16.42 15.55 16.20
C TYR A 386 15.30 15.54 15.17
N ARG A 387 15.28 16.54 14.27
CA ARG A 387 14.35 16.57 13.12
C ARG A 387 14.84 15.62 12.04
N LEU A 388 14.04 14.61 11.71
CA LEU A 388 14.48 13.53 10.82
C LEU A 388 14.18 13.80 9.35
N ALA A 389 13.35 14.80 9.05
CA ALA A 389 13.09 15.25 7.70
C ALA A 389 13.72 16.63 7.43
N ASN A 390 14.15 16.84 6.19
CA ASN A 390 14.52 18.11 5.59
C ASN A 390 13.28 18.64 4.86
N ALA A 391 12.61 19.64 5.43
CA ALA A 391 11.39 20.23 4.89
C ALA A 391 11.53 20.60 3.39
N ASP A 392 12.66 21.21 3.04
CA ASP A 392 12.95 21.73 1.69
C ASP A 392 13.19 20.63 0.63
N GLN A 393 13.31 19.37 1.07
CA GLN A 393 13.62 18.22 0.20
C GLN A 393 12.49 17.19 0.16
N LEU A 394 11.38 17.42 0.87
CA LEU A 394 10.21 16.55 0.76
C LEU A 394 9.51 16.82 -0.58
N PRO A 395 9.13 15.77 -1.32
CA PRO A 395 8.48 15.95 -2.61
C PRO A 395 7.13 16.63 -2.44
N THR A 396 6.86 17.67 -3.21
CA THR A 396 5.49 18.10 -3.48
C THR A 396 4.90 17.13 -4.49
N LEU A 397 3.96 16.27 -4.06
CA LEU A 397 3.34 15.25 -4.91
C LEU A 397 2.45 15.84 -6.05
N ASN A 398 2.27 17.16 -6.09
CA ASN A 398 1.45 17.90 -7.05
C ASN A 398 2.27 18.67 -8.11
N ALA A 399 3.49 18.23 -8.46
CA ALA A 399 4.27 18.82 -9.55
C ALA A 399 4.04 18.10 -10.89
#